data_AF-A0A7Y8DT35-F1
#
_entry.id   AF-A0A7Y8DT35-F1
#
_cell.length_a   1.000
_cell.length_b   1.000
_cell.length_c   1.000
_cell.angle_alpha   90.00
_cell.angle_beta   90.00
_cell.angle_gamma   90.00
#
_symmetry.space_group_name_H-M   'P 1'
#
loop_
_entity.id
_entity.type
_entity.pdbx_description
1 polymer ?
#
loop_
_entity_poly.entity_id
_entity_poly.type
_entity_poly.pdbx_seq_one_letter_code
_entity_poly.pdbx_strand_id
1 'polypeptide(L)'
;MADVIDLYSKNGQLPGRETVWAWENDIQDAVTQVISQRFGSISTASRYSGLGAALVDQFTGGGGAGISQSVLNTTAERAVDTGGIKADHAVLHSKADNQISLSIKTASGKTVTFSLFSQKHGLGVQATVDGGDLTADELKAVGQLGAAFQASVDGLTAVPPKLDLSKLTQFDTHVLKSVDLAAKLKNQADEDLSLAFHADSQTRTTRMSGPAGDIDLAVDLKNTAIQGDAKQQANALKTYLAQFDRVQERGSANADLMAMFKDAFSAMNSNYPQRPGATNALSNNPNDKGLLTGLADFKASIKQAVGASNAMRPKEVDSFSYTVSQNTQVNGRSSADRSVTQNQQSVLSANFHKSLSGGEPPVLDGTRESQNYLYVHVQDKASSTASFSYKDGQLASASVSQSAVQNTRTQKYEMAQLVSDTVVPKDGSSKRDYLALLEHAAQAVEKSKDAREQSTLKDALAAMQDSVLLHDYPAVLMY
;
A
#
# COMPACT_ATOMS: atom_id res chain seq x y z
N MET A 1 -34.08 -62.40 -16.28
CA MET A 1 -33.15 -61.78 -15.33
C MET A 1 -33.43 -60.30 -15.38
N ALA A 2 -33.96 -59.73 -14.31
CA ALA A 2 -34.28 -58.32 -14.24
C ALA A 2 -32.99 -57.54 -13.97
N ASP A 3 -32.66 -56.60 -14.83
CA ASP A 3 -31.60 -55.62 -14.59
C ASP A 3 -32.01 -54.80 -13.36
N VAL A 4 -31.21 -54.92 -12.29
CA VAL A 4 -31.31 -54.03 -11.14
C VAL A 4 -30.68 -52.71 -11.59
N ILE A 5 -31.53 -51.76 -11.98
CA ILE A 5 -31.12 -50.37 -12.17
C ILE A 5 -30.83 -49.85 -10.76
N ASP A 6 -29.53 -49.72 -10.42
CA ASP A 6 -29.11 -49.01 -9.21
C ASP A 6 -29.58 -47.56 -9.33
N LEU A 7 -30.69 -47.23 -8.68
CA LEU A 7 -31.28 -45.88 -8.69
C LEU A 7 -30.39 -44.84 -8.01
N TYR A 8 -29.40 -45.27 -7.22
CA TYR A 8 -28.47 -44.43 -6.48
C TYR A 8 -27.08 -45.06 -6.41
N SER A 9 -26.03 -44.24 -6.46
CA SER A 9 -24.65 -44.68 -6.24
C SER A 9 -24.38 -45.04 -4.78
N LYS A 10 -23.21 -45.62 -4.48
CA LYS A 10 -22.78 -45.96 -3.10
C LYS A 10 -22.80 -44.76 -2.13
N ASN A 11 -22.87 -43.53 -2.65
CA ASN A 11 -22.94 -42.30 -1.87
C ASN A 11 -24.35 -41.68 -1.84
N GLY A 12 -25.39 -42.40 -2.29
CA GLY A 12 -26.77 -41.93 -2.28
C GLY A 12 -27.11 -40.87 -3.34
N GLN A 13 -26.30 -40.72 -4.39
CA GLN A 13 -26.54 -39.77 -5.48
C GLN A 13 -27.19 -40.46 -6.68
N LEU A 14 -28.09 -39.76 -7.39
CA LEU A 14 -28.64 -40.26 -8.67
C LEU A 14 -27.49 -40.48 -9.68
N PRO A 15 -27.49 -41.57 -10.48
CA PRO A 15 -26.52 -41.80 -11.54
C PRO A 15 -26.39 -40.56 -12.45
N GLY A 16 -25.16 -40.13 -12.74
CA GLY A 16 -24.86 -38.93 -13.54
C GLY A 16 -24.82 -37.61 -12.76
N ARG A 17 -25.30 -37.59 -11.51
CA ARG A 17 -25.18 -36.43 -10.58
C ARG A 17 -24.03 -36.55 -9.58
N GLU A 18 -23.15 -37.52 -9.80
CA GLU A 18 -21.92 -37.63 -9.05
C GLU A 18 -21.02 -36.43 -9.35
N THR A 19 -20.43 -35.91 -8.28
CA THR A 19 -19.54 -34.75 -8.33
C THR A 19 -18.15 -35.21 -8.76
N VAL A 20 -17.68 -34.70 -9.90
CA VAL A 20 -16.39 -35.06 -10.51
C VAL A 20 -15.53 -33.81 -10.73
N TRP A 21 -14.21 -34.01 -10.79
CA TRP A 21 -13.28 -32.96 -11.18
C TRP A 21 -13.06 -32.99 -12.69
N ALA A 22 -13.38 -31.89 -13.35
CA ALA A 22 -13.07 -31.69 -14.75
C ALA A 22 -11.83 -30.80 -14.88
N TRP A 23 -10.77 -31.35 -15.46
CA TRP A 23 -9.53 -30.65 -15.74
C TRP A 23 -9.54 -30.04 -17.14
N GLU A 24 -8.97 -28.85 -17.26
CA GLU A 24 -8.84 -28.16 -18.56
C GLU A 24 -7.92 -28.94 -19.50
N ASN A 25 -6.75 -29.36 -18.99
CA ASN A 25 -5.78 -30.15 -19.72
C ASN A 25 -5.30 -31.34 -18.87
N ASP A 26 -4.99 -32.46 -19.53
CA ASP A 26 -4.41 -33.65 -18.92
C ASP A 26 -2.87 -33.54 -18.86
N ILE A 27 -2.39 -32.58 -18.05
CA ILE A 27 -0.96 -32.29 -17.83
C ILE A 27 -0.63 -32.60 -16.37
N GLN A 28 0.54 -33.17 -16.12
CA GLN A 28 1.02 -33.56 -14.78
C GLN A 28 2.22 -32.71 -14.35
N ASP A 29 2.10 -31.39 -14.44
CA ASP A 29 3.14 -30.45 -14.06
C ASP A 29 3.02 -29.99 -12.59
N ALA A 30 4.03 -29.25 -12.12
CA ALA A 30 4.10 -28.81 -10.73
C ALA A 30 2.91 -27.94 -10.34
N VAL A 31 2.46 -27.04 -11.23
CA VAL A 31 1.33 -26.16 -10.95
C VAL A 31 0.01 -26.94 -10.89
N THR A 32 -0.18 -27.96 -11.72
CA THR A 32 -1.35 -28.87 -11.65
C THR A 32 -1.38 -29.63 -10.33
N GLN A 33 -0.22 -30.09 -9.84
CA GLN A 33 -0.12 -30.73 -8.53
C GLN A 33 -0.53 -29.77 -7.40
N VAL A 34 -0.09 -28.50 -7.45
CA VAL A 34 -0.53 -27.50 -6.45
C VAL A 34 -2.04 -27.26 -6.54
N ILE A 35 -2.60 -27.09 -7.75
CA ILE A 35 -4.06 -26.93 -7.93
C ILE A 35 -4.81 -28.10 -7.31
N SER A 36 -4.42 -29.34 -7.60
CA SER A 36 -5.11 -30.54 -7.09
C SER A 36 -5.10 -30.61 -5.56
N GLN A 37 -4.00 -30.20 -4.91
CA GLN A 37 -3.89 -30.16 -3.46
C GLN A 37 -4.70 -29.02 -2.82
N ARG A 38 -4.87 -27.90 -3.54
CA ARG A 38 -5.53 -26.70 -2.99
C ARG A 38 -7.02 -26.62 -3.31
N PHE A 39 -7.47 -27.28 -4.38
CA PHE A 39 -8.83 -27.12 -4.91
C PHE A 39 -9.94 -27.39 -3.89
N GLY A 40 -9.78 -28.42 -3.06
CA GLY A 40 -10.75 -28.79 -2.02
C GLY A 40 -10.76 -27.88 -0.78
N SER A 41 -9.92 -26.85 -0.73
CA SER A 41 -9.82 -25.98 0.45
C SER A 41 -11.01 -25.04 0.57
N ILE A 42 -11.41 -24.74 1.81
CA ILE A 42 -12.58 -23.90 2.10
C ILE A 42 -12.24 -22.40 2.01
N SER A 43 -11.06 -21.98 2.49
CA SER A 43 -10.67 -20.57 2.51
C SER A 43 -9.97 -20.15 1.22
N THR A 44 -10.20 -18.91 0.78
CA THR A 44 -9.52 -18.32 -0.39
C THR A 44 -8.00 -18.36 -0.23
N ALA A 45 -7.48 -18.07 0.97
CA ALA A 45 -6.04 -18.15 1.27
C ALA A 45 -5.46 -19.56 1.02
N SER A 46 -6.11 -20.60 1.54
CA SER A 46 -5.64 -21.97 1.34
C SER A 46 -5.73 -22.39 -0.13
N ARG A 47 -6.72 -21.89 -0.88
CA ARG A 47 -6.85 -22.17 -2.32
C ARG A 47 -5.72 -21.57 -3.16
N TYR A 48 -5.18 -20.42 -2.75
CA TYR A 48 -4.07 -19.75 -3.45
C TYR A 48 -2.67 -20.07 -2.88
N SER A 49 -2.59 -20.76 -1.75
CA SER A 49 -1.33 -21.02 -1.06
C SER A 49 -0.32 -21.77 -1.94
N GLY A 50 0.79 -21.08 -2.26
CA GLY A 50 1.89 -21.55 -3.10
C GLY A 50 1.62 -21.49 -4.61
N LEU A 51 0.41 -21.13 -5.04
CA LEU A 51 0.00 -21.21 -6.44
C LEU A 51 0.66 -20.15 -7.33
N GLY A 52 0.83 -18.92 -6.83
CA GLY A 52 1.50 -17.84 -7.54
C GLY A 52 2.98 -18.13 -7.79
N ALA A 53 3.69 -18.61 -6.77
CA ALA A 53 5.09 -19.02 -6.92
C ALA A 53 5.24 -20.20 -7.89
N ALA A 54 4.43 -21.25 -7.71
CA ALA A 54 4.48 -22.43 -8.59
C ALA A 54 4.17 -22.10 -10.06
N LEU A 55 3.26 -21.15 -10.31
CA LEU A 55 2.96 -20.70 -11.67
C LEU A 55 4.16 -20.00 -12.32
N VAL A 56 4.84 -19.10 -11.59
CA VAL A 56 6.02 -18.40 -12.09
C VAL A 56 7.20 -19.38 -12.30
N ASP A 57 7.39 -20.32 -11.38
CA ASP A 57 8.44 -21.34 -11.48
C ASP A 57 8.20 -22.27 -12.68
N GLN A 58 6.96 -22.73 -12.88
CA GLN A 58 6.60 -23.57 -14.04
C GLN A 58 6.81 -22.81 -15.36
N PHE A 59 6.42 -21.53 -15.41
CA PHE A 59 6.58 -20.67 -16.59
C PHE A 59 8.06 -20.48 -16.96
N THR A 60 8.88 -20.16 -15.97
CA THR A 60 10.33 -19.94 -16.19
C THR A 60 11.07 -21.24 -16.47
N GLY A 61 10.73 -22.34 -15.81
CA GLY A 61 11.27 -23.67 -16.11
C GLY A 61 10.88 -24.16 -17.51
N GLY A 62 9.71 -23.73 -18.01
CA GLY A 62 9.22 -24.00 -19.37
C GLY A 62 9.77 -23.06 -20.45
N GLY A 63 10.79 -22.25 -20.16
CA GLY A 63 11.40 -21.34 -21.14
C GLY A 63 10.53 -20.13 -21.50
N GLY A 64 9.53 -19.80 -20.69
CA GLY A 64 8.59 -18.71 -20.95
C GLY A 64 7.40 -19.10 -21.83
N ALA A 65 7.14 -20.40 -22.00
CA ALA A 65 5.94 -20.88 -22.67
C ALA A 65 4.69 -20.54 -21.84
N GLY A 66 3.61 -20.12 -22.51
CA GLY A 66 2.33 -19.83 -21.87
C GLY A 66 1.76 -21.05 -21.15
N ILE A 67 1.03 -20.80 -20.06
CA ILE A 67 0.40 -21.82 -19.22
C ILE A 67 -1.09 -21.50 -19.12
N SER A 68 -1.94 -22.50 -19.25
CA SER A 68 -3.36 -22.42 -18.92
C SER A 68 -3.74 -23.72 -18.27
N GLN A 69 -4.21 -23.67 -17.03
CA GLN A 69 -4.68 -24.86 -16.35
C GLN A 69 -5.76 -24.50 -15.33
N SER A 70 -6.79 -25.32 -15.26
CA SER A 70 -7.84 -25.16 -14.27
C SER A 70 -8.56 -26.46 -13.98
N VAL A 71 -9.22 -26.49 -12.83
CA VAL A 71 -10.07 -27.59 -12.39
C VAL A 71 -11.43 -27.05 -11.98
N LEU A 72 -12.48 -27.75 -12.39
CA LEU A 72 -13.87 -27.45 -12.06
C LEU A 72 -14.48 -28.62 -11.29
N ASN A 73 -15.34 -28.30 -10.32
CA ASN A 73 -16.16 -29.26 -9.64
C ASN A 73 -17.53 -29.28 -10.34
N THR A 74 -17.85 -30.37 -11.02
CA THR A 74 -19.01 -30.47 -11.91
C THR A 74 -19.71 -31.82 -11.78
N THR A 75 -20.82 -32.03 -12.49
CA THR A 75 -21.49 -33.34 -12.55
C THR A 75 -20.87 -34.21 -13.64
N ALA A 76 -20.93 -35.54 -13.49
CA ALA A 76 -20.45 -36.48 -14.50
C ALA A 76 -21.09 -36.25 -15.89
N GLU A 77 -22.37 -35.89 -15.93
CA GLU A 77 -23.08 -35.53 -17.16
C GLU A 77 -22.51 -34.25 -17.81
N ARG A 78 -22.19 -33.22 -17.02
CA ARG A 78 -21.59 -31.99 -17.54
C ARG A 78 -20.13 -32.18 -17.95
N ALA A 79 -19.40 -33.08 -17.29
CA ALA A 79 -18.01 -33.39 -17.63
C ALA A 79 -17.86 -34.06 -19.01
N VAL A 80 -18.88 -34.78 -19.50
CA VAL A 80 -18.85 -35.39 -20.84
C VAL A 80 -19.26 -34.42 -21.96
N ASP A 81 -19.90 -33.29 -21.62
CA ASP A 81 -20.17 -32.18 -22.55
C ASP A 81 -18.90 -31.33 -22.75
N THR A 82 -18.04 -31.78 -23.67
CA THR A 82 -16.73 -31.16 -23.95
C THR A 82 -16.83 -29.69 -24.37
N GLY A 83 -17.90 -29.31 -25.09
CA GLY A 83 -18.12 -27.92 -25.51
C GLY A 83 -18.53 -27.04 -24.32
N GLY A 84 -19.46 -27.54 -23.50
CA GLY A 84 -19.92 -26.87 -22.30
C GLY A 84 -18.82 -26.68 -21.26
N ILE A 85 -18.07 -27.75 -20.93
CA ILE A 85 -17.03 -27.68 -19.91
C ILE A 85 -15.89 -26.74 -20.34
N LYS A 86 -15.52 -26.74 -21.63
CA LYS A 86 -14.53 -25.81 -22.17
C LYS A 86 -14.98 -24.36 -22.04
N ALA A 87 -16.27 -24.08 -22.24
CA ALA A 87 -16.83 -22.75 -22.00
C ALA A 87 -16.79 -22.38 -20.50
N ASP A 88 -17.06 -23.32 -19.61
CA ASP A 88 -17.00 -23.09 -18.16
C ASP A 88 -15.56 -22.77 -17.69
N HIS A 89 -14.54 -23.44 -18.25
CA HIS A 89 -13.13 -23.11 -18.01
C HIS A 89 -12.77 -21.70 -18.54
N ALA A 90 -13.25 -21.33 -19.74
CA ALA A 90 -13.04 -19.98 -20.27
C ALA A 90 -13.72 -18.89 -19.43
N VAL A 91 -14.89 -19.17 -18.85
CA VAL A 91 -15.57 -18.27 -17.91
C VAL A 91 -14.75 -18.13 -16.62
N LEU A 92 -14.21 -19.21 -16.06
CA LEU A 92 -13.35 -19.15 -14.89
C LEU A 92 -12.14 -18.22 -15.12
N HIS A 93 -11.47 -18.33 -16.28
CA HIS A 93 -10.32 -17.50 -16.63
C HIS A 93 -10.64 -16.03 -16.95
N SER A 94 -11.91 -15.64 -17.00
CA SER A 94 -12.31 -14.26 -17.37
C SER A 94 -13.26 -13.57 -16.40
N LYS A 95 -13.98 -14.33 -15.57
CA LYS A 95 -15.08 -13.85 -14.72
C LYS A 95 -15.17 -14.54 -13.37
N ALA A 96 -14.08 -15.13 -12.87
CA ALA A 96 -14.05 -15.68 -11.52
C ALA A 96 -14.42 -14.61 -10.47
N ASP A 97 -15.05 -15.04 -9.38
CA ASP A 97 -15.35 -14.16 -8.23
C ASP A 97 -14.08 -13.53 -7.67
N ASN A 98 -13.01 -14.33 -7.60
CA ASN A 98 -11.70 -13.90 -7.14
C ASN A 98 -10.69 -14.04 -8.29
N GLN A 99 -9.96 -12.96 -8.55
CA GLN A 99 -8.89 -12.87 -9.53
C GLN A 99 -7.73 -12.09 -8.94
N ILE A 100 -6.51 -12.62 -9.06
CA ILE A 100 -5.28 -11.89 -8.76
C ILE A 100 -4.35 -12.04 -9.95
N SER A 101 -3.87 -10.92 -10.49
CA SER A 101 -3.01 -10.89 -11.68
C SER A 101 -1.75 -10.05 -11.44
N LEU A 102 -0.60 -10.57 -11.85
CA LEU A 102 0.69 -9.87 -11.90
C LEU A 102 1.10 -9.71 -13.37
N SER A 103 1.22 -8.48 -13.83
CA SER A 103 1.71 -8.14 -15.16
C SER A 103 3.09 -7.50 -15.07
N ILE A 104 4.03 -7.96 -15.89
CA ILE A 104 5.42 -7.50 -15.90
C ILE A 104 5.74 -7.06 -17.32
N LYS A 105 6.17 -5.80 -17.47
CA LYS A 105 6.66 -5.30 -18.75
C LYS A 105 8.17 -5.34 -18.77
N THR A 106 8.77 -5.95 -19.79
CA THR A 106 10.23 -5.98 -19.94
C THR A 106 10.76 -4.71 -20.62
N ALA A 107 12.07 -4.48 -20.51
CA ALA A 107 12.75 -3.39 -21.19
C ALA A 107 12.70 -3.54 -22.73
N SER A 108 12.63 -4.77 -23.26
CA SER A 108 12.44 -5.02 -24.70
C SER A 108 11.00 -4.79 -25.18
N GLY A 109 10.06 -4.53 -24.26
CA GLY A 109 8.67 -4.19 -24.57
C GLY A 109 7.70 -5.36 -24.53
N LYS A 110 8.14 -6.55 -24.08
CA LYS A 110 7.29 -7.73 -23.87
C LYS A 110 6.46 -7.57 -22.61
N THR A 111 5.33 -8.25 -22.55
CA THR A 111 4.47 -8.27 -21.36
C THR A 111 4.16 -9.71 -20.97
N VAL A 112 4.52 -10.06 -19.73
CA VAL A 112 4.19 -11.35 -19.11
C VAL A 112 3.06 -11.11 -18.13
N THR A 113 1.98 -11.89 -18.19
CA THR A 113 0.89 -11.79 -17.21
C THR A 113 0.64 -13.13 -16.56
N PHE A 114 0.72 -13.18 -15.24
CA PHE A 114 0.32 -14.31 -14.40
C PHE A 114 -1.03 -14.00 -13.78
N SER A 115 -1.97 -14.94 -13.83
CA SER A 115 -3.31 -14.78 -13.25
C SER A 115 -3.72 -16.02 -12.46
N LEU A 116 -4.35 -15.78 -11.31
CA LEU A 116 -4.91 -16.80 -10.42
C LEU A 116 -6.42 -16.56 -10.30
N PHE A 117 -7.21 -17.59 -10.56
CA PHE A 117 -8.67 -17.53 -10.62
C PHE A 117 -9.29 -18.46 -9.60
N SER A 118 -10.24 -17.97 -8.82
CA SER A 118 -10.92 -18.76 -7.80
C SER A 118 -12.39 -18.37 -7.68
N GLN A 119 -13.25 -19.36 -7.87
CA GLN A 119 -14.69 -19.27 -7.63
C GLN A 119 -15.16 -20.51 -6.89
N LYS A 120 -16.39 -20.52 -6.36
CA LYS A 120 -16.92 -21.62 -5.53
C LYS A 120 -16.64 -23.04 -6.05
N HIS A 121 -16.73 -23.23 -7.36
CA HIS A 121 -16.57 -24.54 -8.01
C HIS A 121 -15.37 -24.61 -8.96
N GLY A 122 -14.44 -23.66 -8.93
CA GLY A 122 -13.34 -23.62 -9.90
C GLY A 122 -12.09 -22.94 -9.37
N LEU A 123 -10.92 -23.53 -9.64
CA LEU A 123 -9.59 -22.95 -9.38
C LEU A 123 -8.77 -23.04 -10.67
N GLY A 124 -8.11 -21.95 -11.03
CA GLY A 124 -7.36 -21.88 -12.28
C GLY A 124 -6.17 -20.95 -12.19
N VAL A 125 -5.26 -21.14 -13.14
CA VAL A 125 -4.08 -20.33 -13.36
C VAL A 125 -3.89 -20.07 -14.84
N GLN A 126 -3.26 -18.95 -15.15
CA GLN A 126 -2.83 -18.64 -16.50
C GLN A 126 -1.53 -17.83 -16.49
N ALA A 127 -0.62 -18.15 -17.40
CA ALA A 127 0.54 -17.33 -17.73
C ALA A 127 0.54 -17.04 -19.24
N THR A 128 0.59 -15.77 -19.62
CA THR A 128 0.65 -15.35 -21.04
C THR A 128 1.86 -14.47 -21.29
N VAL A 129 2.33 -14.47 -22.55
CA VAL A 129 3.40 -13.60 -23.03
C VAL A 129 2.95 -12.92 -24.30
N ASP A 130 2.95 -11.59 -24.28
CA ASP A 130 2.70 -10.74 -25.43
C ASP A 130 4.02 -10.11 -25.90
N GLY A 131 4.22 -10.04 -27.22
CA GLY A 131 5.44 -9.46 -27.82
C GLY A 131 6.58 -10.46 -28.09
N GLY A 132 6.29 -11.76 -28.07
CA GLY A 132 7.23 -12.85 -28.43
C GLY A 132 8.15 -13.30 -27.29
N ASP A 133 9.09 -14.20 -27.59
CA ASP A 133 9.89 -14.92 -26.60
C ASP A 133 10.77 -14.02 -25.71
N LEU A 134 10.89 -14.35 -24.43
CA LEU A 134 11.75 -13.66 -23.48
C LEU A 134 13.21 -14.06 -23.68
N THR A 135 14.11 -13.11 -23.46
CA THR A 135 15.55 -13.40 -23.30
C THR A 135 15.82 -14.15 -21.99
N ALA A 136 16.98 -14.79 -21.87
CA ALA A 136 17.37 -15.51 -20.65
C ALA A 136 17.42 -14.58 -19.41
N ASP A 137 17.89 -13.34 -19.59
CA ASP A 137 17.96 -12.35 -18.50
C ASP A 137 16.56 -11.88 -18.08
N GLU A 138 15.66 -11.63 -19.03
CA GLU A 138 14.26 -11.29 -18.74
C GLU A 138 13.54 -12.44 -18.03
N LEU A 139 13.72 -13.68 -18.50
CA LEU A 139 13.11 -14.86 -17.89
C LEU A 139 13.59 -15.05 -16.44
N LYS A 140 14.88 -14.84 -16.19
CA LYS A 140 15.47 -14.87 -14.85
C LYS A 140 14.89 -13.76 -13.96
N ALA A 141 14.79 -12.53 -14.46
CA ALA A 141 14.23 -11.40 -13.72
C ALA A 141 12.74 -11.60 -13.39
N VAL A 142 11.97 -12.18 -14.32
CA VAL A 142 10.58 -12.59 -14.08
C VAL A 142 10.50 -13.64 -12.98
N GLY A 143 11.35 -14.67 -13.02
CA GLY A 143 11.40 -15.72 -11.99
C GLY A 143 11.63 -15.20 -10.58
N GLN A 144 12.48 -14.17 -10.43
CA GLN A 144 12.76 -13.53 -9.14
C GLN A 144 11.52 -12.89 -8.48
N LEU A 145 10.48 -12.57 -9.27
CA LEU A 145 9.23 -12.01 -8.76
C LEU A 145 8.24 -13.07 -8.24
N GLY A 146 8.48 -14.37 -8.45
CA GLY A 146 7.54 -15.43 -8.05
C GLY A 146 7.24 -15.45 -6.56
N ALA A 147 8.27 -15.36 -5.71
CA ALA A 147 8.09 -15.29 -4.26
C ALA A 147 7.43 -13.97 -3.81
N ALA A 148 7.68 -12.87 -4.52
CA ALA A 148 7.04 -11.59 -4.24
C ALA A 148 5.54 -11.62 -4.61
N PHE A 149 5.20 -12.23 -5.75
CA PHE A 149 3.83 -12.45 -6.18
C PHE A 149 3.06 -13.28 -5.15
N GLN A 150 3.63 -14.40 -4.72
CA GLN A 150 3.00 -15.25 -3.71
C GLN A 150 2.80 -14.50 -2.38
N ALA A 151 3.80 -13.74 -1.92
CA ALA A 151 3.66 -12.97 -0.69
C ALA A 151 2.51 -11.95 -0.79
N SER A 152 2.36 -11.25 -1.92
CA SER A 152 1.24 -10.33 -2.13
C SER A 152 -0.11 -11.05 -2.14
N VAL A 153 -0.18 -12.24 -2.74
CA VAL A 153 -1.39 -13.10 -2.73
C VAL A 153 -1.74 -13.56 -1.32
N ASP A 154 -0.75 -14.04 -0.56
CA ASP A 154 -0.92 -14.51 0.82
C ASP A 154 -1.36 -13.35 1.73
N GLY A 155 -0.76 -12.17 1.59
CA GLY A 155 -1.13 -10.98 2.34
C GLY A 155 -2.56 -10.53 2.05
N LEU A 156 -2.95 -10.45 0.78
CA LEU A 156 -4.30 -10.03 0.37
C LEU A 156 -5.40 -10.98 0.82
N THR A 157 -5.09 -12.27 0.96
CA THR A 157 -6.05 -13.31 1.32
C THR A 157 -6.02 -13.66 2.80
N ALA A 158 -5.08 -13.08 3.56
CA ALA A 158 -5.01 -13.22 5.01
C ALA A 158 -6.24 -12.60 5.71
N VAL A 159 -6.43 -12.99 6.98
CA VAL A 159 -7.48 -12.44 7.85
C VAL A 159 -6.82 -11.95 9.14
N PRO A 160 -6.72 -10.63 9.39
CA PRO A 160 -7.07 -9.53 8.47
C PRO A 160 -6.12 -9.42 7.26
N PRO A 161 -6.55 -8.78 6.16
CA PRO A 161 -5.73 -8.61 4.95
C PRO A 161 -4.54 -7.67 5.19
N LYS A 162 -3.47 -7.87 4.41
CA LYS A 162 -2.22 -7.09 4.43
C LYS A 162 -1.73 -6.77 3.03
N LEU A 163 -0.91 -5.73 2.88
CA LEU A 163 -0.35 -5.32 1.59
C LEU A 163 1.15 -5.59 1.49
N ASP A 164 1.51 -6.85 1.22
CA ASP A 164 2.90 -7.26 1.03
C ASP A 164 3.43 -6.91 -0.38
N LEU A 165 3.65 -5.62 -0.63
CA LEU A 165 4.04 -5.07 -1.95
C LEU A 165 5.54 -4.75 -2.07
N SER A 166 6.28 -4.74 -0.96
CA SER A 166 7.67 -4.23 -0.92
C SER A 166 8.60 -4.95 -1.88
N LYS A 167 8.53 -6.28 -1.97
CA LYS A 167 9.38 -7.08 -2.87
C LYS A 167 9.04 -6.89 -4.35
N LEU A 168 7.80 -6.50 -4.68
CA LEU A 168 7.42 -6.15 -6.06
C LEU A 168 8.08 -4.86 -6.55
N THR A 169 8.73 -4.09 -5.67
CA THR A 169 9.48 -2.88 -6.03
C THR A 169 10.97 -3.14 -6.29
N GLN A 170 11.46 -4.36 -6.03
CA GLN A 170 12.89 -4.72 -6.03
C GLN A 170 13.36 -5.35 -7.35
N PHE A 171 12.89 -4.82 -8.48
CA PHE A 171 13.32 -5.30 -9.80
C PHE A 171 14.38 -4.40 -10.42
N ASP A 172 15.20 -4.99 -11.30
CA ASP A 172 16.15 -4.25 -12.10
C ASP A 172 15.44 -3.53 -13.25
N THR A 173 15.43 -2.19 -13.19
CA THR A 173 14.79 -1.35 -14.20
C THR A 173 15.46 -1.41 -15.58
N HIS A 174 16.67 -1.96 -15.68
CA HIS A 174 17.35 -2.20 -16.96
C HIS A 174 16.81 -3.44 -17.70
N VAL A 175 16.21 -4.38 -16.97
CA VAL A 175 15.63 -5.62 -17.53
C VAL A 175 14.11 -5.53 -17.56
N LEU A 176 13.50 -5.01 -16.49
CA LEU A 176 12.05 -4.88 -16.35
C LEU A 176 11.64 -3.40 -16.32
N LYS A 177 10.70 -3.02 -17.19
CA LYS A 177 10.20 -1.65 -17.30
C LYS A 177 9.15 -1.32 -16.24
N SER A 178 8.23 -2.24 -15.95
CA SER A 178 7.21 -2.05 -14.93
C SER A 178 6.71 -3.37 -14.36
N VAL A 179 6.16 -3.30 -13.16
CA VAL A 179 5.45 -4.38 -12.46
C VAL A 179 4.09 -3.85 -12.02
N ASP A 180 3.04 -4.57 -12.36
CA ASP A 180 1.64 -4.21 -12.11
C ASP A 180 0.94 -5.38 -11.41
N LEU A 181 0.31 -5.13 -10.26
CA LEU A 181 -0.49 -6.13 -9.54
C LEU A 181 -1.94 -5.66 -9.46
N ALA A 182 -2.86 -6.49 -9.93
CA ALA A 182 -4.30 -6.26 -9.83
C ALA A 182 -4.95 -7.39 -9.04
N ALA A 183 -5.87 -7.05 -8.14
CA ALA A 183 -6.68 -8.03 -7.44
C ALA A 183 -8.14 -7.59 -7.41
N LYS A 184 -9.03 -8.56 -7.55
CA LYS A 184 -10.45 -8.47 -7.24
C LYS A 184 -10.79 -9.70 -6.41
N LEU A 185 -11.19 -9.50 -5.16
CA LEU A 185 -11.45 -10.56 -4.21
C LEU A 185 -12.82 -10.33 -3.58
N LYS A 186 -13.47 -11.42 -3.19
CA LYS A 186 -14.65 -11.40 -2.34
C LYS A 186 -14.27 -11.87 -0.95
N ASN A 187 -14.69 -11.11 0.07
CA ASN A 187 -14.54 -11.55 1.45
C ASN A 187 -15.61 -12.60 1.82
N GLN A 188 -15.60 -13.09 3.06
CA GLN A 188 -16.57 -14.09 3.53
C GLN A 188 -18.02 -13.58 3.54
N ALA A 189 -18.23 -12.26 3.57
CA ALA A 189 -19.53 -11.60 3.52
C ALA A 189 -19.98 -11.27 2.07
N ASP A 190 -19.28 -11.79 1.06
CA ASP A 190 -19.50 -11.50 -0.38
C ASP A 190 -19.26 -10.03 -0.77
N GLU A 191 -18.52 -9.28 0.03
CA GLU A 191 -18.14 -7.89 -0.25
C GLU A 191 -16.85 -7.84 -1.09
N ASP A 192 -16.81 -6.92 -2.04
CA ASP A 192 -15.68 -6.75 -2.95
C ASP A 192 -14.49 -6.05 -2.26
N LEU A 193 -13.29 -6.57 -2.51
CA LEU A 193 -12.00 -5.93 -2.27
C LEU A 193 -11.28 -5.84 -3.62
N SER A 194 -10.79 -4.65 -3.95
CA SER A 194 -10.00 -4.40 -5.16
C SER A 194 -8.65 -3.79 -4.81
N LEU A 195 -7.62 -4.17 -5.56
CA LEU A 195 -6.27 -3.58 -5.51
C LEU A 195 -5.79 -3.32 -6.93
N ALA A 196 -5.17 -2.17 -7.15
CA ALA A 196 -4.34 -1.85 -8.30
C ALA A 196 -3.02 -1.26 -7.80
N PHE A 197 -1.92 -1.94 -8.09
CA PHE A 197 -0.55 -1.52 -7.79
C PHE A 197 0.24 -1.40 -9.09
N HIS A 198 1.07 -0.38 -9.17
CA HIS A 198 2.00 -0.14 -10.27
C HIS A 198 3.35 0.32 -9.70
N ALA A 199 4.43 -0.21 -10.23
CA ALA A 199 5.78 0.29 -9.99
C ALA A 199 6.60 0.30 -11.28
N ASP A 200 7.23 1.44 -11.56
CA ASP A 200 8.24 1.60 -12.60
C ASP A 200 9.41 2.48 -12.10
N SER A 201 10.32 2.86 -13.01
CA SER A 201 11.48 3.70 -12.69
C SER A 201 11.15 5.18 -12.39
N GLN A 202 9.91 5.61 -12.63
CA GLN A 202 9.47 7.00 -12.56
C GLN A 202 8.39 7.23 -11.52
N THR A 203 7.50 6.27 -11.31
CA THR A 203 6.33 6.41 -10.46
C THR A 203 5.98 5.10 -9.81
N ARG A 204 5.29 5.20 -8.68
CA ARG A 204 4.61 4.06 -8.08
C ARG A 204 3.22 4.50 -7.69
N THR A 205 2.20 3.68 -7.95
CA THR A 205 0.84 3.92 -7.44
C THR A 205 0.25 2.69 -6.75
N THR A 206 -0.55 2.90 -5.71
CA THR A 206 -1.34 1.86 -5.05
C THR A 206 -2.73 2.42 -4.79
N ARG A 207 -3.76 1.74 -5.30
CA ARG A 207 -5.17 2.06 -5.05
C ARG A 207 -5.86 0.79 -4.56
N MET A 208 -6.53 0.90 -3.43
CA MET A 208 -7.32 -0.20 -2.86
C MET A 208 -8.69 0.33 -2.47
N SER A 209 -9.73 -0.47 -2.69
CA SER A 209 -11.09 -0.20 -2.23
C SER A 209 -11.71 -1.47 -1.70
N GLY A 210 -12.33 -1.41 -0.53
CA GLY A 210 -12.98 -2.55 0.09
C GLY A 210 -13.97 -2.13 1.18
N PRO A 211 -14.55 -3.10 1.91
CA PRO A 211 -15.63 -2.82 2.87
C PRO A 211 -15.21 -1.92 4.03
N ALA A 212 -13.94 -1.97 4.43
CA ALA A 212 -13.41 -1.09 5.47
C ALA A 212 -13.17 0.35 4.98
N GLY A 213 -12.98 0.56 3.67
CA GLY A 213 -12.68 1.86 3.08
C GLY A 213 -11.69 1.80 1.91
N ASP A 214 -11.14 2.97 1.59
CA ASP A 214 -10.28 3.23 0.44
C ASP A 214 -8.87 3.66 0.86
N ILE A 215 -7.89 3.27 0.05
CA ILE A 215 -6.48 3.69 0.13
C ILE A 215 -6.04 4.16 -1.26
N ASP A 216 -5.39 5.32 -1.35
CA ASP A 216 -4.82 5.84 -2.60
C ASP A 216 -3.46 6.50 -2.35
N LEU A 217 -2.42 5.97 -2.99
CA LEU A 217 -1.03 6.43 -2.88
C LEU A 217 -0.41 6.60 -4.26
N ALA A 218 0.35 7.68 -4.42
CA ALA A 218 1.21 7.93 -5.57
C ALA A 218 2.55 8.48 -5.10
N VAL A 219 3.65 7.94 -5.63
CA VAL A 219 5.03 8.38 -5.39
C VAL A 219 5.67 8.75 -6.72
N ASP A 220 6.30 9.93 -6.80
CA ASP A 220 7.02 10.43 -7.95
C ASP A 220 8.55 10.26 -7.75
N LEU A 221 9.12 9.30 -8.47
CA LEU A 221 10.54 8.96 -8.45
C LEU A 221 11.35 9.70 -9.53
N LYS A 222 10.74 10.60 -10.31
CA LYS A 222 11.42 11.29 -11.42
C LYS A 222 12.55 12.18 -10.92
N ASN A 223 12.33 12.86 -9.80
CA ASN A 223 13.31 13.76 -9.21
C ASN A 223 14.27 12.98 -8.30
N THR A 224 15.33 12.42 -8.87
CA THR A 224 16.34 11.69 -8.08
C THR A 224 17.22 12.61 -7.25
N ALA A 225 17.27 13.90 -7.58
CA ALA A 225 18.18 14.84 -6.92
C ALA A 225 17.75 15.14 -5.47
N ILE A 226 16.46 14.96 -5.15
CA ILE A 226 15.90 15.17 -3.79
C ILE A 226 15.97 13.90 -2.93
N GLN A 227 16.33 12.76 -3.53
CA GLN A 227 16.37 11.49 -2.82
C GLN A 227 17.59 11.47 -1.89
N GLY A 228 17.30 11.19 -0.63
CA GLY A 228 18.28 11.07 0.44
C GLY A 228 18.99 9.73 0.38
N ASP A 229 19.97 9.55 1.27
CA ASP A 229 20.56 8.23 1.47
C ASP A 229 19.58 7.28 2.21
N ALA A 230 19.96 6.00 2.30
CA ALA A 230 19.13 4.99 2.94
C ALA A 230 18.80 5.29 4.41
N LYS A 231 19.70 5.96 5.14
CA LYS A 231 19.47 6.31 6.55
C LYS A 231 18.45 7.44 6.65
N GLN A 232 18.57 8.45 5.81
CA GLN A 232 17.64 9.57 5.74
C GLN A 232 16.23 9.09 5.36
N GLN A 233 16.14 8.24 4.32
CA GLN A 233 14.89 7.62 3.90
C GLN A 233 14.25 6.79 5.03
N ALA A 234 15.03 5.96 5.73
CA ALA A 234 14.53 5.15 6.84
C ALA A 234 14.03 6.01 8.01
N ASN A 235 14.71 7.11 8.33
CA ASN A 235 14.26 8.04 9.37
C ASN A 235 12.93 8.71 8.98
N ALA A 236 12.85 9.24 7.76
CA ALA A 236 11.63 9.87 7.27
C ALA A 236 10.45 8.90 7.24
N LEU A 237 10.66 7.68 6.73
CA LEU A 237 9.64 6.63 6.73
C LEU A 237 9.17 6.31 8.15
N LYS A 238 10.10 6.10 9.10
CA LYS A 238 9.77 5.85 10.51
C LYS A 238 8.92 6.99 11.10
N THR A 239 9.25 8.23 10.82
CA THR A 239 8.51 9.40 11.32
C THR A 239 7.09 9.48 10.77
N TYR A 240 6.90 9.23 9.47
CA TYR A 240 5.55 9.15 8.89
C TYR A 240 4.75 7.97 9.45
N LEU A 241 5.37 6.80 9.65
CA LEU A 241 4.68 5.66 10.26
C LEU A 241 4.23 5.95 11.70
N ALA A 242 5.07 6.61 12.49
CA ALA A 242 4.71 7.06 13.83
C ALA A 242 3.61 8.14 13.81
N GLN A 243 3.59 8.99 12.78
CA GLN A 243 2.49 9.93 12.54
C GLN A 243 1.19 9.19 12.26
N PHE A 244 1.23 8.14 11.43
CA PHE A 244 0.05 7.32 11.11
C PHE A 244 -0.53 6.64 12.36
N ASP A 245 0.32 6.19 13.29
CA ASP A 245 -0.12 5.67 14.58
C ASP A 245 -0.84 6.73 15.43
N ARG A 246 -0.32 7.96 15.49
CA ARG A 246 -0.95 9.06 16.23
C ARG A 246 -2.30 9.46 15.63
N VAL A 247 -2.40 9.56 14.30
CA VAL A 247 -3.66 9.93 13.65
C VAL A 247 -4.69 8.80 13.72
N GLN A 248 -4.26 7.53 13.72
CA GLN A 248 -5.13 6.38 13.98
C GLN A 248 -5.77 6.50 15.37
N GLU A 249 -4.97 6.71 16.41
CA GLU A 249 -5.45 6.86 17.78
C GLU A 249 -6.35 8.10 17.91
N ARG A 250 -5.91 9.24 17.37
CA ARG A 250 -6.62 10.51 17.47
C ARG A 250 -7.96 10.50 16.74
N GLY A 251 -8.02 9.88 15.57
CA GLY A 251 -9.22 9.80 14.74
C GLY A 251 -10.07 8.54 14.94
N SER A 252 -9.66 7.62 15.82
CA SER A 252 -10.28 6.30 16.01
C SER A 252 -10.45 5.52 14.69
N ALA A 253 -9.40 5.50 13.87
CA ALA A 253 -9.43 4.81 12.58
C ALA A 253 -9.45 3.28 12.74
N ASN A 254 -10.04 2.58 11.77
CA ASN A 254 -9.94 1.13 11.67
C ASN A 254 -8.46 0.69 11.58
N ALA A 255 -8.04 -0.15 12.53
CA ALA A 255 -6.64 -0.55 12.69
C ALA A 255 -6.12 -1.40 11.53
N ASP A 256 -6.94 -2.29 10.97
CA ASP A 256 -6.55 -3.15 9.84
C ASP A 256 -6.40 -2.33 8.55
N LEU A 257 -7.30 -1.38 8.30
CA LEU A 257 -7.18 -0.45 7.18
C LEU A 257 -5.94 0.44 7.31
N MET A 258 -5.65 0.93 8.52
CA MET A 258 -4.43 1.71 8.78
C MET A 258 -3.17 0.86 8.62
N ALA A 259 -3.19 -0.42 9.03
CA ALA A 259 -2.07 -1.33 8.82
C ALA A 259 -1.78 -1.51 7.32
N MET A 260 -2.81 -1.75 6.49
CA MET A 260 -2.65 -1.79 5.03
C MET A 260 -2.13 -0.47 4.46
N PHE A 261 -2.59 0.67 4.97
CA PHE A 261 -2.07 1.98 4.54
C PHE A 261 -0.58 2.15 4.87
N LYS A 262 -0.14 1.71 6.06
CA LYS A 262 1.27 1.70 6.47
C LYS A 262 2.11 0.76 5.62
N ASP A 263 1.59 -0.44 5.32
CA ASP A 263 2.26 -1.43 4.46
C ASP A 263 2.47 -0.87 3.05
N ALA A 264 1.41 -0.31 2.45
CA ALA A 264 1.49 0.35 1.15
C ALA A 264 2.48 1.52 1.20
N PHE A 265 2.34 2.45 2.14
CA PHE A 265 3.22 3.62 2.23
C PHE A 265 4.70 3.22 2.35
N SER A 266 4.99 2.19 3.15
CA SER A 266 6.34 1.65 3.32
C SER A 266 6.87 1.03 2.02
N ALA A 267 6.08 0.18 1.36
CA ALA A 267 6.47 -0.42 0.09
C ALA A 267 6.79 0.64 -0.98
N MET A 268 5.95 1.66 -1.10
CA MET A 268 6.08 2.70 -2.11
C MET A 268 7.29 3.60 -1.90
N ASN A 269 7.71 3.80 -0.65
CA ASN A 269 8.84 4.63 -0.26
C ASN A 269 10.14 3.86 0.05
N SER A 270 10.21 2.57 -0.27
CA SER A 270 11.40 1.72 -0.08
C SER A 270 12.11 1.41 -1.41
N ASN A 271 13.37 0.96 -1.37
CA ASN A 271 14.07 0.41 -2.54
C ASN A 271 14.05 1.34 -3.78
N TYR A 272 14.42 2.62 -3.64
CA TYR A 272 14.42 3.51 -4.80
C TYR A 272 15.40 3.02 -5.89
N PRO A 273 14.99 3.09 -7.17
CA PRO A 273 15.81 2.62 -8.28
C PRO A 273 17.13 3.38 -8.30
N GLN A 274 18.24 2.64 -8.25
CA GLN A 274 19.56 3.23 -8.36
C GLN A 274 19.76 3.68 -9.81
N ARG A 275 20.09 4.95 -10.04
CA ARG A 275 20.45 5.47 -11.37
C ARG A 275 21.95 5.76 -11.43
N PRO A 276 22.76 4.87 -12.03
CA PRO A 276 24.17 5.13 -12.26
C PRO A 276 24.36 6.40 -13.09
N GLY A 277 25.21 7.32 -12.65
CA GLY A 277 25.56 8.51 -13.43
C GLY A 277 24.56 9.68 -13.37
N ALA A 278 23.56 9.65 -12.48
CA ALA A 278 22.79 10.85 -12.18
C ALA A 278 23.71 11.88 -11.51
N THR A 279 24.20 12.85 -12.29
CA THR A 279 24.81 14.06 -11.76
C THR A 279 23.74 14.76 -10.93
N ASN A 280 23.86 14.69 -9.60
CA ASN A 280 22.91 15.34 -8.69
C ASN A 280 22.93 16.84 -8.96
N ALA A 281 21.99 17.33 -9.77
CA ALA A 281 21.84 18.75 -10.06
C ALA A 281 21.62 19.60 -8.78
N LEU A 282 21.25 18.95 -7.67
CA LEU A 282 20.98 19.58 -6.38
C LEU A 282 22.14 19.65 -5.39
N SER A 283 23.28 18.97 -5.56
CA SER A 283 24.32 19.03 -4.52
C SER A 283 25.76 18.96 -5.05
N ASN A 284 26.43 20.11 -5.04
CA ASN A 284 27.88 20.18 -4.79
C ASN A 284 28.19 20.15 -3.26
N ASN A 285 27.17 20.32 -2.39
CA ASN A 285 27.31 20.29 -0.93
C ASN A 285 26.39 19.21 -0.31
N PRO A 286 26.93 18.12 0.27
CA PRO A 286 26.15 17.04 0.87
C PRO A 286 25.35 17.48 2.10
N ASN A 287 25.71 18.61 2.74
CA ASN A 287 25.05 19.10 3.95
C ASN A 287 23.64 19.66 3.68
N ASP A 288 23.37 20.16 2.46
CA ASP A 288 22.05 20.68 2.08
C ASP A 288 20.98 19.59 2.05
N LYS A 289 21.37 18.33 1.82
CA LYS A 289 20.44 17.21 1.79
C LYS A 289 19.74 17.02 3.13
N GLY A 290 20.37 17.44 4.24
CA GLY A 290 19.77 17.41 5.57
C GLY A 290 18.56 18.34 5.74
N LEU A 291 18.30 19.25 4.79
CA LEU A 291 17.10 20.11 4.77
C LEU A 291 15.92 19.50 4.00
N LEU A 292 16.07 18.30 3.46
CA LEU A 292 15.01 17.57 2.78
C LEU A 292 14.65 16.32 3.58
N THR A 293 13.47 15.75 3.38
CA THR A 293 13.13 14.46 4.02
C THR A 293 13.94 13.29 3.47
N GLY A 294 14.47 13.43 2.26
CA GLY A 294 15.14 12.35 1.53
C GLY A 294 14.20 11.34 0.89
N LEU A 295 12.88 11.46 1.10
CA LEU A 295 11.89 10.70 0.34
C LEU A 295 11.59 11.38 -1.00
N ALA A 296 11.17 10.57 -1.95
CA ALA A 296 10.50 11.02 -3.15
C ALA A 296 9.23 11.80 -2.82
N ASP A 297 8.78 12.63 -3.76
CA ASP A 297 7.52 13.35 -3.60
C ASP A 297 6.35 12.37 -3.68
N PHE A 298 5.30 12.62 -2.90
CA PHE A 298 4.17 11.69 -2.80
C PHE A 298 2.86 12.38 -2.45
N LYS A 299 1.76 11.67 -2.72
CA LYS A 299 0.43 11.93 -2.18
C LYS A 299 -0.15 10.63 -1.68
N ALA A 300 -0.69 10.63 -0.48
CA ALA A 300 -1.29 9.47 0.14
C ALA A 300 -2.59 9.85 0.84
N SER A 301 -3.60 9.00 0.72
CA SER A 301 -4.87 9.17 1.41
C SER A 301 -5.44 7.83 1.84
N ILE A 302 -6.15 7.87 2.96
CA ILE A 302 -6.93 6.78 3.54
C ILE A 302 -8.29 7.34 3.93
N LYS A 303 -9.35 6.62 3.58
CA LYS A 303 -10.71 6.99 3.90
C LYS A 303 -11.47 5.75 4.36
N GLN A 304 -12.03 5.79 5.56
CA GLN A 304 -12.85 4.70 6.07
C GLN A 304 -14.26 4.76 5.48
N ALA A 305 -14.89 3.60 5.33
CA ALA A 305 -16.31 3.50 5.07
C ALA A 305 -17.12 4.23 6.17
N VAL A 306 -18.14 4.97 5.75
CA VAL A 306 -18.98 5.75 6.67
C VAL A 306 -20.01 4.84 7.32
N GLY A 307 -20.08 4.85 8.65
CA GLY A 307 -21.04 4.08 9.43
C GLY A 307 -22.08 4.98 10.09
N ALA A 308 -23.35 4.60 10.08
CA ALA A 308 -24.39 5.23 10.88
C ALA A 308 -24.79 4.27 12.01
N SER A 309 -24.04 4.30 13.11
CA SER A 309 -24.19 3.36 14.22
C SER A 309 -25.33 3.71 15.17
N ASN A 310 -25.80 4.97 15.18
CA ASN A 310 -26.85 5.44 16.08
C ASN A 310 -28.23 5.51 15.42
N ALA A 311 -29.10 4.53 15.72
CA ALA A 311 -30.46 4.48 15.18
C ALA A 311 -31.34 5.69 15.58
N MET A 312 -31.12 6.28 16.76
CA MET A 312 -31.86 7.47 17.20
C MET A 312 -31.35 8.77 16.56
N ARG A 313 -30.12 8.76 16.05
CA ARG A 313 -29.47 9.94 15.45
C ARG A 313 -28.73 9.57 14.17
N PRO A 314 -29.45 9.25 13.08
CA PRO A 314 -28.85 8.79 11.82
C PRO A 314 -27.98 9.84 11.10
N LYS A 315 -27.97 11.09 11.58
CA LYS A 315 -27.08 12.16 11.09
C LYS A 315 -25.71 12.16 11.78
N GLU A 316 -25.57 11.44 12.88
CA GLU A 316 -24.29 11.18 13.55
C GLU A 316 -23.66 9.99 12.85
N VAL A 317 -22.52 10.21 12.18
CA VAL A 317 -21.86 9.21 11.36
C VAL A 317 -20.43 9.03 11.80
N ASP A 318 -20.02 7.77 11.90
CA ASP A 318 -18.64 7.39 12.12
C ASP A 318 -17.89 7.47 10.79
N SER A 319 -16.81 8.24 10.76
CA SER A 319 -16.02 8.47 9.56
C SER A 319 -14.58 8.79 9.93
N PHE A 320 -13.66 8.40 9.06
CA PHE A 320 -12.25 8.74 9.17
C PHE A 320 -11.70 9.06 7.79
N SER A 321 -10.96 10.15 7.68
CA SER A 321 -10.24 10.52 6.46
C SER A 321 -8.94 11.22 6.81
N TYR A 322 -7.86 10.77 6.19
CA TYR A 322 -6.55 11.35 6.37
C TYR A 322 -5.84 11.48 5.03
N THR A 323 -5.27 12.65 4.79
CA THR A 323 -4.45 12.92 3.60
C THR A 323 -3.09 13.44 4.03
N VAL A 324 -2.03 12.96 3.41
CA VAL A 324 -0.66 13.45 3.60
C VAL A 324 0.03 13.57 2.25
N SER A 325 0.84 14.60 2.07
CA SER A 325 1.57 14.81 0.82
C SER A 325 2.91 15.49 1.07
N GLN A 326 3.83 15.26 0.13
CA GLN A 326 5.10 15.93 0.02
C GLN A 326 5.33 16.33 -1.44
N ASN A 327 5.78 17.55 -1.67
CA ASN A 327 6.12 18.04 -3.00
C ASN A 327 7.35 18.96 -2.94
N THR A 328 8.28 18.76 -3.87
CA THR A 328 9.53 19.49 -3.94
C THR A 328 9.62 20.26 -5.25
N GLN A 329 9.92 21.55 -5.13
CA GLN A 329 10.13 22.45 -6.25
C GLN A 329 11.60 22.84 -6.30
N VAL A 330 12.18 22.74 -7.49
CA VAL A 330 13.55 23.18 -7.77
C VAL A 330 13.47 24.23 -8.86
N ASN A 331 13.90 25.45 -8.54
CA ASN A 331 13.99 26.56 -9.48
C ASN A 331 15.45 27.01 -9.63
N GLY A 332 15.77 27.67 -10.73
CA GLY A 332 17.13 28.15 -11.00
C GLY A 332 17.60 27.82 -12.41
N ARG A 333 18.68 28.47 -12.84
CA ARG A 333 19.28 28.27 -14.17
C ARG A 333 20.52 27.36 -14.13
N SER A 334 21.12 27.20 -12.96
CA SER A 334 22.37 26.47 -12.76
C SER A 334 22.41 25.93 -11.33
N SER A 335 23.39 25.06 -11.03
CA SER A 335 23.64 24.68 -9.64
C SER A 335 24.13 25.85 -8.79
N ALA A 336 24.79 26.85 -9.37
CA ALA A 336 25.27 28.04 -8.65
C ALA A 336 24.15 29.01 -8.26
N ASP A 337 23.06 29.05 -9.05
CA ASP A 337 21.90 29.91 -8.85
C ASP A 337 20.62 29.08 -8.86
N ARG A 338 20.29 28.52 -7.70
CA ARG A 338 19.14 27.62 -7.51
C ARG A 338 18.40 27.89 -6.21
N SER A 339 17.12 27.53 -6.16
CA SER A 339 16.34 27.46 -4.93
C SER A 339 15.57 26.15 -4.88
N VAL A 340 15.54 25.54 -3.71
CA VAL A 340 14.75 24.33 -3.44
C VAL A 340 13.73 24.66 -2.37
N THR A 341 12.50 24.19 -2.56
CA THR A 341 11.43 24.29 -1.56
C THR A 341 10.69 22.96 -1.51
N GLN A 342 10.70 22.32 -0.35
CA GLN A 342 9.96 21.11 -0.08
C GLN A 342 8.82 21.42 0.89
N ASN A 343 7.60 21.09 0.46
CA ASN A 343 6.40 21.27 1.24
C ASN A 343 5.83 19.91 1.63
N GLN A 344 5.51 19.74 2.91
CA GLN A 344 4.79 18.61 3.45
C GLN A 344 3.49 19.12 4.06
N GLN A 345 2.39 18.40 3.87
CA GLN A 345 1.08 18.77 4.40
C GLN A 345 0.32 17.53 4.84
N SER A 346 -0.45 17.65 5.93
CA SER A 346 -1.44 16.66 6.31
C SER A 346 -2.75 17.26 6.78
N VAL A 347 -3.84 16.51 6.61
CA VAL A 347 -5.19 16.85 7.07
C VAL A 347 -5.85 15.60 7.64
N LEU A 348 -6.36 15.69 8.86
CA LEU A 348 -7.20 14.67 9.50
C LEU A 348 -8.62 15.22 9.67
N SER A 349 -9.62 14.45 9.25
CA SER A 349 -11.02 14.69 9.57
C SER A 349 -11.66 13.38 9.99
N ALA A 350 -12.17 13.32 11.22
CA ALA A 350 -12.80 12.13 11.75
C ALA A 350 -13.98 12.47 12.67
N ASN A 351 -14.99 11.61 12.66
CA ASN A 351 -16.13 11.67 13.57
C ASN A 351 -16.34 10.27 14.12
N PHE A 352 -16.55 10.11 15.43
CA PHE A 352 -16.77 8.79 16.01
C PHE A 352 -17.51 8.85 17.34
N HIS A 353 -18.21 7.76 17.65
CA HIS A 353 -18.83 7.52 18.96
C HIS A 353 -17.86 6.84 19.92
N LYS A 354 -17.90 7.25 21.19
CA LYS A 354 -17.11 6.64 22.29
C LYS A 354 -17.96 6.44 23.52
N SER A 355 -17.79 5.32 24.22
CA SER A 355 -18.48 5.08 25.50
C SER A 355 -18.08 6.12 26.56
N LEU A 356 -19.01 6.47 27.46
CA LEU A 356 -18.73 7.34 28.62
C LEU A 356 -17.71 6.73 29.58
N SER A 357 -17.64 5.39 29.66
CA SER A 357 -16.66 4.67 30.48
C SER A 357 -15.27 4.57 29.82
N GLY A 358 -15.14 5.00 28.57
CA GLY A 358 -14.01 4.64 27.72
C GLY A 358 -14.03 3.15 27.29
N GLY A 359 -13.12 2.79 26.40
CA GLY A 359 -13.02 1.44 25.83
C GLY A 359 -13.76 1.30 24.51
N GLU A 360 -14.50 0.18 24.39
CA GLU A 360 -15.24 -0.22 23.18
C GLU A 360 -16.27 0.85 22.72
N PRO A 361 -16.60 0.87 21.41
CA PRO A 361 -17.69 1.67 20.89
C PRO A 361 -19.00 1.39 21.64
N PRO A 362 -19.83 2.41 21.92
CA PRO A 362 -21.10 2.22 22.58
C PRO A 362 -22.08 1.44 21.67
N VAL A 363 -22.87 0.56 22.25
CA VAL A 363 -23.98 -0.09 21.53
C VAL A 363 -25.18 0.86 21.57
N LEU A 364 -25.48 1.48 20.42
CA LEU A 364 -26.52 2.49 20.28
C LEU A 364 -27.74 1.89 19.57
N ASP A 365 -28.75 1.51 20.34
CA ASP A 365 -30.03 1.04 19.80
C ASP A 365 -31.08 2.17 19.75
N GLY A 366 -32.34 1.82 19.47
CA GLY A 366 -33.45 2.76 19.36
C GLY A 366 -34.03 3.23 20.71
N THR A 367 -33.46 2.82 21.84
CA THR A 367 -33.93 3.14 23.19
C THR A 367 -33.21 4.33 23.77
N ARG A 368 -33.84 5.02 24.72
CA ARG A 368 -33.23 6.17 25.38
C ARG A 368 -32.05 5.75 26.27
N GLU A 369 -32.16 4.56 26.84
CA GLU A 369 -31.22 3.92 27.77
C GLU A 369 -29.88 3.60 27.11
N SER A 370 -29.86 3.34 25.80
CA SER A 370 -28.60 3.09 25.07
C SER A 370 -27.82 4.38 24.77
N GLN A 371 -28.45 5.54 24.88
CA GLN A 371 -27.92 6.82 24.38
C GLN A 371 -27.04 7.51 25.44
N ASN A 372 -25.99 6.80 25.87
CA ASN A 372 -24.99 7.25 26.83
C ASN A 372 -23.59 7.18 26.19
N TYR A 373 -23.15 8.27 25.57
CA TYR A 373 -21.92 8.29 24.76
C TYR A 373 -21.33 9.69 24.58
N LEU A 374 -20.12 9.73 24.06
CA LEU A 374 -19.46 10.91 23.50
C LEU A 374 -19.51 10.80 21.97
N TYR A 375 -19.91 11.87 21.30
CA TYR A 375 -19.71 12.04 19.87
C TYR A 375 -18.58 13.04 19.64
N VAL A 376 -17.49 12.56 19.06
CA VAL A 376 -16.23 13.29 18.93
C VAL A 376 -16.00 13.64 17.47
N HIS A 377 -15.72 14.91 17.20
CA HIS A 377 -15.31 15.42 15.89
C HIS A 377 -13.87 15.91 15.99
N VAL A 378 -13.03 15.47 15.07
CA VAL A 378 -11.61 15.83 14.98
C VAL A 378 -11.37 16.50 13.64
N GLN A 379 -10.71 17.66 13.67
CA GLN A 379 -10.23 18.37 12.50
C GLN A 379 -8.83 18.89 12.75
N ASP A 380 -7.86 18.33 12.05
CA ASP A 380 -6.47 18.75 12.17
C ASP A 380 -5.84 19.08 10.83
N LYS A 381 -4.85 19.97 10.87
CA LYS A 381 -4.01 20.33 9.74
C LYS A 381 -2.59 20.52 10.21
N ALA A 382 -1.62 20.06 9.42
CA ALA A 382 -0.21 20.35 9.67
C ALA A 382 0.53 20.64 8.37
N SER A 383 1.57 21.45 8.46
CA SER A 383 2.45 21.78 7.35
C SER A 383 3.91 21.91 7.78
N SER A 384 4.83 21.50 6.91
CA SER A 384 6.26 21.78 7.03
C SER A 384 6.77 22.29 5.69
N THR A 385 7.51 23.40 5.70
CA THR A 385 8.13 23.98 4.51
C THR A 385 9.61 24.16 4.79
N ALA A 386 10.44 23.36 4.11
CA ALA A 386 11.88 23.51 4.11
C ALA A 386 12.32 24.20 2.81
N SER A 387 13.18 25.20 2.92
CA SER A 387 13.65 25.98 1.78
C SER A 387 15.11 26.34 1.93
N PHE A 388 15.86 26.23 0.83
CA PHE A 388 17.22 26.76 0.75
C PHE A 388 17.51 27.30 -0.64
N SER A 389 18.44 28.23 -0.74
CA SER A 389 18.82 28.85 -2.01
C SER A 389 20.31 29.12 -2.10
N TYR A 390 20.82 29.05 -3.33
CA TYR A 390 22.17 29.39 -3.70
C TYR A 390 22.16 30.59 -4.65
N LYS A 391 23.17 31.46 -4.48
CA LYS A 391 23.46 32.57 -5.38
C LYS A 391 24.96 32.64 -5.60
N ASP A 392 25.39 32.72 -6.86
CA ASP A 392 26.80 32.74 -7.22
C ASP A 392 27.61 31.58 -6.59
N GLY A 393 26.96 30.43 -6.37
CA GLY A 393 27.54 29.24 -5.75
C GLY A 393 27.61 29.25 -4.21
N GLN A 394 27.19 30.34 -3.55
CA GLN A 394 27.14 30.45 -2.09
C GLN A 394 25.73 30.20 -1.56
N LEU A 395 25.61 29.53 -0.41
CA LEU A 395 24.33 29.35 0.27
C LEU A 395 23.83 30.72 0.74
N ALA A 396 22.67 31.15 0.23
CA ALA A 396 22.09 32.47 0.47
C ALA A 396 20.92 32.44 1.47
N SER A 397 20.24 31.29 1.61
CA SER A 397 19.20 31.08 2.61
C SER A 397 19.03 29.60 2.91
N ALA A 398 18.61 29.29 4.14
CA ALA A 398 18.27 27.95 4.59
C ALA A 398 17.32 28.05 5.79
N SER A 399 16.09 27.56 5.65
CA SER A 399 15.10 27.66 6.72
C SER A 399 14.06 26.55 6.68
N VAL A 400 13.49 26.25 7.83
CA VAL A 400 12.32 25.37 8.00
C VAL A 400 11.23 26.14 8.73
N SER A 401 10.00 26.12 8.22
CA SER A 401 8.81 26.68 8.87
C SER A 401 7.75 25.60 9.03
N GLN A 402 7.16 25.48 10.21
CA GLN A 402 6.17 24.45 10.52
C GLN A 402 4.94 25.07 11.18
N SER A 403 3.78 24.47 10.93
CA SER A 403 2.55 24.81 11.63
C SER A 403 1.68 23.57 11.84
N ALA A 404 0.97 23.51 12.97
CA ALA A 404 -0.02 22.49 13.25
C ALA A 404 -1.21 23.12 13.97
N VAL A 405 -2.41 22.71 13.58
CA VAL A 405 -3.68 23.09 14.19
C VAL A 405 -4.47 21.81 14.44
N GLN A 406 -4.97 21.67 15.66
CA GLN A 406 -5.79 20.56 16.09
C GLN A 406 -7.08 21.10 16.70
N ASN A 407 -8.22 20.58 16.26
CA ASN A 407 -9.52 20.95 16.81
C ASN A 407 -10.31 19.70 17.18
N THR A 408 -10.84 19.67 18.40
CA THR A 408 -11.69 18.57 18.87
C THR A 408 -12.98 19.13 19.43
N ARG A 409 -14.12 18.73 18.86
CA ARG A 409 -15.44 18.98 19.44
C ARG A 409 -15.98 17.69 20.06
N THR A 410 -16.43 17.76 21.29
CA THR A 410 -16.99 16.60 22.01
C THR A 410 -18.37 16.93 22.51
N GLN A 411 -19.36 16.16 22.05
CA GLN A 411 -20.75 16.24 22.50
C GLN A 411 -21.03 15.05 23.42
N LYS A 412 -21.42 15.31 24.67
CA LYS A 412 -21.76 14.27 25.65
C LYS A 412 -23.27 14.10 25.71
N TYR A 413 -23.71 12.86 25.52
CA TYR A 413 -25.10 12.47 25.65
C TYR A 413 -25.28 11.53 26.85
N GLU A 414 -26.31 11.79 27.64
CA GLU A 414 -26.79 10.90 28.71
C GLU A 414 -28.29 10.74 28.57
N MET A 415 -28.77 9.50 28.53
CA MET A 415 -30.17 9.17 28.33
C MET A 415 -30.80 9.98 27.17
N ALA A 416 -30.11 10.01 26.02
CA ALA A 416 -30.47 10.72 24.78
C ALA A 416 -30.48 12.26 24.85
N GLN A 417 -30.15 12.85 26.00
CA GLN A 417 -30.05 14.30 26.18
C GLN A 417 -28.61 14.77 26.03
N LEU A 418 -28.41 15.86 25.29
CA LEU A 418 -27.11 16.53 25.21
C LEU A 418 -26.86 17.24 26.54
N VAL A 419 -25.88 16.76 27.30
CA VAL A 419 -25.55 17.33 28.62
C VAL A 419 -24.29 18.20 28.57
N SER A 420 -23.46 18.08 27.54
CA SER A 420 -22.27 18.92 27.34
C SER A 420 -21.87 18.98 25.87
N ASP A 421 -21.33 20.12 25.43
CA ASP A 421 -20.74 20.34 24.10
C ASP A 421 -19.52 21.23 24.27
N THR A 422 -18.33 20.69 23.99
CA THR A 422 -17.06 21.40 24.20
C THR A 422 -16.23 21.40 22.94
N VAL A 423 -15.46 22.48 22.73
CA VAL A 423 -14.50 22.61 21.63
C VAL A 423 -13.14 22.97 22.21
N VAL A 424 -12.12 22.20 21.84
CA VAL A 424 -10.74 22.38 22.32
C VAL A 424 -9.82 22.61 21.12
N PRO A 425 -9.53 23.88 20.76
CA PRO A 425 -8.54 24.20 19.75
C PRO A 425 -7.12 24.16 20.35
N LYS A 426 -6.15 23.71 19.56
CA LYS A 426 -4.71 23.80 19.84
C LYS A 426 -3.98 24.18 18.55
N ASP A 427 -3.07 25.13 18.62
CA ASP A 427 -2.26 25.55 17.50
C ASP A 427 -0.81 25.79 17.93
N GLY A 428 0.11 25.68 16.98
CA GLY A 428 1.54 25.86 17.22
C GLY A 428 2.29 26.06 15.90
N SER A 429 3.35 26.86 15.95
CA SER A 429 4.17 27.14 14.78
C SER A 429 5.62 27.38 15.17
N SER A 430 6.55 26.91 14.35
CA SER A 430 7.98 27.14 14.52
C SER A 430 8.60 27.66 13.23
N LYS A 431 9.67 28.45 13.36
CA LYS A 431 10.52 28.85 12.24
C LYS A 431 11.97 28.78 12.69
N ARG A 432 12.79 28.07 11.93
CA ARG A 432 14.21 27.83 12.22
C ARG A 432 15.05 28.24 11.01
N ASP A 433 16.12 28.98 11.27
CA ASP A 433 17.12 29.37 10.29
C ASP A 433 18.36 28.48 10.45
N TYR A 434 18.82 27.89 9.35
CA TYR A 434 19.93 26.95 9.32
C TYR A 434 21.12 27.47 8.51
N LEU A 435 21.09 28.72 8.04
CA LEU A 435 22.15 29.29 7.21
C LEU A 435 23.50 29.23 7.91
N ALA A 436 23.59 29.77 9.13
CA ALA A 436 24.84 29.80 9.89
C ALA A 436 25.36 28.39 10.23
N LEU A 437 24.46 27.44 10.55
CA LEU A 437 24.84 26.05 10.83
C LEU A 437 25.46 25.40 9.59
N LEU A 438 24.83 25.58 8.43
CA LEU A 438 25.28 24.97 7.18
C LEU A 438 26.55 25.63 6.62
N GLU A 439 26.70 26.94 6.77
CA GLU A 439 27.94 27.65 6.46
C GLU A 439 29.11 27.14 7.31
N HIS A 440 28.88 26.97 8.62
CA HIS A 440 29.89 26.40 9.51
C HIS A 440 30.22 24.94 9.14
N ALA A 441 29.19 24.14 8.83
CA ALA A 441 29.37 22.75 8.39
C ALA A 441 30.23 22.65 7.14
N ALA A 442 29.99 23.51 6.15
CA ALA A 442 30.76 23.55 4.91
C ALA A 442 32.25 23.89 5.16
N GLN A 443 32.54 24.79 6.09
CA GLN A 443 33.92 25.18 6.43
C GLN A 443 34.64 24.12 7.28
N ALA A 444 33.94 23.44 8.18
CA ALA A 444 34.52 22.45 9.11
C ALA A 444 34.95 21.16 8.40
N VAL A 445 34.21 20.72 7.37
CA VAL A 445 34.54 19.54 6.55
C VAL A 445 35.90 19.68 5.87
N GLU A 446 36.35 20.89 5.54
CA GLU A 446 37.65 21.13 4.91
C GLU A 446 38.83 21.23 5.90
N LYS A 447 38.58 21.46 7.21
CA LYS A 447 39.63 21.96 8.12
C LYS A 447 39.73 21.31 9.51
N SER A 448 38.70 20.64 10.03
CA SER A 448 38.70 20.21 11.43
C SER A 448 39.31 18.81 11.64
N LYS A 449 40.29 18.71 12.55
CA LYS A 449 40.87 17.46 13.09
C LYS A 449 40.36 17.14 14.51
N ASP A 450 39.47 17.95 15.08
CA ASP A 450 38.96 17.75 16.45
C ASP A 450 37.71 16.85 16.44
N ALA A 451 37.81 15.71 17.13
CA ALA A 451 36.74 14.73 17.23
C ALA A 451 35.49 15.26 17.96
N ARG A 452 35.63 16.21 18.90
CA ARG A 452 34.49 16.78 19.64
C ARG A 452 33.68 17.75 18.80
N GLU A 453 34.36 18.59 18.02
CA GLU A 453 33.71 19.50 17.07
C GLU A 453 32.93 18.71 16.01
N GLN A 454 33.55 17.66 15.46
CA GLN A 454 32.90 16.77 14.48
C GLN A 454 31.66 16.07 15.05
N SER A 455 31.70 15.60 16.30
CA SER A 455 30.54 15.00 16.96
C SER A 455 29.41 16.01 17.14
N THR A 456 29.73 17.21 17.65
CA THR A 456 28.74 18.26 17.91
C THR A 456 28.06 18.72 16.62
N LEU A 457 28.84 18.90 15.55
CA LEU A 457 28.32 19.24 14.24
C LEU A 457 27.40 18.16 13.67
N LYS A 458 27.79 16.88 13.81
CA LYS A 458 26.99 15.74 13.38
C LYS A 458 25.65 15.69 14.10
N ASP A 459 25.64 15.93 15.42
CA ASP A 459 24.41 15.95 16.22
C ASP A 459 23.51 17.12 15.81
N ALA A 460 24.09 18.29 15.54
CA ALA A 460 23.34 19.46 15.06
C ALA A 460 22.70 19.23 13.67
N LEU A 461 23.42 18.58 12.74
CA LEU A 461 22.90 18.22 11.42
C LEU A 461 21.80 17.15 11.50
N ALA A 462 21.91 16.20 12.44
CA ALA A 462 20.85 15.23 12.69
C ALA A 462 19.58 15.90 13.26
N ALA A 463 19.74 16.82 14.22
CA ALA A 463 18.62 17.59 14.76
C ALA A 463 17.94 18.48 13.70
N MET A 464 18.73 19.03 12.77
CA MET A 464 18.20 19.75 11.60
C MET A 464 17.33 18.83 10.73
N GLN A 465 17.78 17.60 10.43
CA GLN A 465 17.00 16.65 9.65
C GLN A 465 15.65 16.32 10.31
N ASP A 466 15.63 16.13 11.63
CA ASP A 466 14.40 15.86 12.36
C ASP A 466 13.44 17.06 12.31
N SER A 467 13.98 18.29 12.33
CA SER A 467 13.18 19.51 12.24
C SER A 467 12.44 19.68 10.91
N VAL A 468 12.97 19.11 9.82
CA VAL A 468 12.36 19.18 8.48
C VAL A 468 11.07 18.37 8.45
N LEU A 469 11.05 17.21 9.11
CA LEU A 469 9.94 16.26 9.06
C LEU A 469 8.65 16.87 9.62
N LEU A 470 7.52 16.53 9.00
CA LEU A 470 6.20 17.04 9.37
C LEU A 470 5.84 16.64 10.82
N HIS A 471 5.49 17.63 11.64
CA HIS A 471 4.96 17.43 12.98
C HIS A 471 3.48 17.84 13.01
N ASP A 472 2.62 16.91 13.41
CA ASP A 472 1.17 17.08 13.49
C ASP A 472 0.65 17.41 14.89
N TYR A 473 1.56 17.50 15.87
CA TYR A 473 1.23 17.82 17.26
C TYR A 473 1.72 19.23 17.63
N PRO A 474 0.79 20.20 17.86
CA PRO A 474 1.13 21.60 18.11
C PRO A 474 2.15 21.85 19.23
N ALA A 475 2.10 21.05 20.31
CA ALA A 475 2.96 21.27 21.48
C ALA A 475 4.46 21.08 21.18
N VAL A 476 4.82 20.30 20.15
CA VAL A 476 6.23 20.10 19.76
C VAL A 476 6.77 21.30 18.97
N LEU A 477 5.90 22.17 18.46
CA LEU A 477 6.28 23.34 17.65
C LEU A 477 6.44 24.62 18.47
N MET A 478 6.11 24.61 19.76
CA MET A 478 6.21 25.79 20.63
C MET A 478 7.60 25.97 21.28
N TYR A 479 8.54 25.09 20.93
CA TYR A 479 9.93 25.07 21.40
C TYR A 479 10.88 25.14 20.19
#